data_AF-A0A6G6WYR7-F1
#
_entry.id   AF-A0A6G6WYR7-F1
#
_cell.length_a   1.000
_cell.length_b   1.000
_cell.length_c   1.000
_cell.angle_alpha   90.00
_cell.angle_beta   90.00
_cell.angle_gamma   90.00
#
_symmetry.space_group_name_H-M   'P 1'
#
loop_
_entity.id
_entity.type
_entity.pdbx_description
1 polymer ?
#
loop_
_entity_poly.entity_id
_entity_poly.type
_entity_poly.pdbx_seq_one_letter_code
_entity_poly.pdbx_strand_id
1 'polypeptide(L)'
;MQDRDEFERSDGSSQSLDEQARSLGRDAKAASSQAREKVTSTVKEQAAKIGDKAKSVATDTGMKIENLIDEQRASGASYLQNVADLVHQAADVFDKEIPQASRYIHQAAQQIDTVAETVRTRRMREVAHDVQDLARRQPALFFGGALLLGFAAVRVFKAGPSQSSQENEYGGQ
;
A
#
# COMPACT_ATOMS: atom_id res chain seq x y z
N MET A 1 -20.47 62.25 -23.77
CA MET A 1 -20.04 61.11 -24.61
C MET A 1 -18.74 60.58 -24.04
N GLN A 2 -18.84 59.83 -22.95
CA GLN A 2 -17.80 59.05 -22.27
C GLN A 2 -18.50 57.74 -21.90
N ASP A 3 -17.82 56.61 -22.08
CA ASP A 3 -18.18 55.23 -21.73
C ASP A 3 -18.01 54.28 -22.93
N ARG A 4 -16.78 53.90 -23.23
CA ARG A 4 -16.38 52.61 -23.83
C ARG A 4 -14.87 52.47 -23.69
N ASP A 5 -14.36 51.85 -22.63
CA ASP A 5 -12.98 51.29 -22.56
C ASP A 5 -12.73 50.51 -21.23
N GLU A 6 -13.60 49.57 -20.84
CA GLU A 6 -13.40 48.79 -19.59
C GLU A 6 -13.61 47.27 -19.71
N PHE A 7 -13.27 46.63 -20.83
CA PHE A 7 -13.43 45.16 -20.93
C PHE A 7 -12.30 44.42 -21.67
N GLU A 8 -11.02 44.71 -21.40
CA GLU A 8 -9.90 43.91 -21.97
C GLU A 8 -8.69 43.74 -21.01
N ARG A 9 -8.92 43.28 -19.76
CA ARG A 9 -7.83 42.83 -18.88
C ARG A 9 -8.20 41.59 -18.06
N SER A 10 -8.27 40.43 -18.69
CA SER A 10 -8.35 39.14 -17.98
C SER A 10 -7.95 37.90 -18.84
N ASP A 11 -6.93 37.98 -19.69
CA ASP A 11 -6.49 36.81 -20.50
C ASP A 11 -4.99 36.46 -20.37
N GLY A 12 -4.17 37.37 -19.83
CA GLY A 12 -2.71 37.17 -19.75
C GLY A 12 -2.18 36.34 -18.57
N SER A 13 -3.01 36.03 -17.56
CA SER A 13 -2.55 35.35 -16.33
C SER A 13 -2.56 33.83 -16.44
N SER A 14 -3.36 33.26 -17.34
CA SER A 14 -3.47 31.80 -17.52
C SER A 14 -2.27 31.21 -18.29
N GLN A 15 -1.74 31.94 -19.28
CA GLN A 15 -0.63 31.43 -20.12
C GLN A 15 0.69 31.23 -19.35
N SER A 16 0.97 32.06 -18.34
CA SER A 16 2.22 31.97 -17.56
C SER A 16 2.21 30.86 -16.50
N LEU A 17 1.01 30.41 -16.08
CA LEU A 17 0.82 29.29 -15.18
C LEU A 17 0.97 27.95 -15.91
N ASP A 18 0.46 27.86 -17.15
CA ASP A 18 0.62 26.68 -18.01
C ASP A 18 2.08 26.42 -18.41
N GLU A 19 2.87 27.47 -18.64
CA GLU A 19 4.30 27.33 -18.96
C GLU A 19 5.13 26.89 -17.76
N GLN A 20 4.84 27.41 -16.56
CA GLN A 20 5.49 26.97 -15.31
C GLN A 20 5.12 25.52 -14.96
N ALA A 21 3.87 25.12 -15.17
CA ALA A 21 3.45 23.73 -14.99
C ALA A 21 4.16 22.79 -15.98
N ARG A 22 4.36 23.23 -17.23
CA ARG A 22 5.09 22.46 -18.25
C ARG A 22 6.59 22.38 -18.02
N SER A 23 7.24 23.43 -17.51
CA SER A 23 8.67 23.36 -17.15
C SER A 23 8.89 22.45 -15.94
N LEU A 24 8.10 22.63 -14.89
CA LEU A 24 8.16 21.78 -13.69
C LEU A 24 7.85 20.30 -14.01
N GLY A 25 6.88 20.06 -14.90
CA GLY A 25 6.56 18.71 -15.39
C GLY A 25 7.69 18.07 -16.19
N ARG A 26 8.45 18.85 -16.97
CA ARG A 26 9.62 18.37 -17.71
C ARG A 26 10.78 18.02 -16.77
N ASP A 27 11.02 18.83 -15.74
CA ASP A 27 12.07 18.58 -14.76
C ASP A 27 11.75 17.36 -13.89
N ALA A 28 10.50 17.22 -13.44
CA ALA A 28 10.02 16.04 -12.74
C ALA A 28 10.09 14.78 -13.63
N LYS A 29 9.80 14.90 -14.92
CA LYS A 29 9.94 13.79 -15.89
C LYS A 29 11.41 13.42 -16.11
N ALA A 30 12.32 14.39 -16.14
CA ALA A 30 13.76 14.15 -16.27
C ALA A 30 14.32 13.46 -15.02
N ALA A 31 14.00 13.97 -13.82
CA ALA A 31 14.43 13.37 -12.55
C ALA A 31 13.85 11.96 -12.36
N SER A 32 12.57 11.76 -12.69
CA SER A 32 11.94 10.43 -12.63
C SER A 32 12.50 9.47 -13.68
N SER A 33 12.88 9.94 -14.87
CA SER A 33 13.53 9.10 -15.89
C SER A 33 14.90 8.60 -15.40
N GLN A 34 15.72 9.49 -14.82
CA GLN A 34 17.00 9.10 -14.24
C GLN A 34 16.85 8.14 -13.05
N ALA A 35 15.88 8.40 -12.17
CA ALA A 35 15.58 7.50 -11.05
C ALA A 35 15.10 6.14 -11.54
N ARG A 36 14.21 6.11 -12.55
CA ARG A 36 13.74 4.87 -13.19
C ARG A 36 14.88 4.10 -13.83
N GLU A 37 15.80 4.76 -14.51
CA GLU A 37 16.92 4.10 -15.19
C GLU A 37 17.89 3.45 -14.18
N LYS A 38 18.23 4.17 -13.11
CA LYS A 38 19.04 3.63 -12.01
C LYS A 38 18.35 2.46 -11.30
N VAL A 39 17.09 2.64 -10.91
CA VAL A 39 16.30 1.60 -10.24
C VAL A 39 16.14 0.37 -11.15
N THR A 40 15.82 0.56 -12.43
CA THR A 40 15.64 -0.55 -13.37
C THR A 40 16.93 -1.34 -13.54
N SER A 41 18.08 -0.65 -13.64
CA SER A 41 19.38 -1.31 -13.79
C SER A 41 19.78 -2.09 -12.54
N THR A 42 19.67 -1.48 -11.36
CA THR A 42 19.95 -2.12 -10.07
C THR A 42 19.00 -3.28 -9.80
N VAL A 43 17.69 -3.11 -10.07
CA VAL A 43 16.70 -4.18 -9.92
C VAL A 43 17.00 -5.32 -10.88
N LYS A 44 17.39 -5.07 -12.13
CA LYS A 44 17.69 -6.13 -13.10
C LYS A 44 18.90 -6.98 -12.67
N GLU A 45 19.96 -6.35 -12.18
CA GLU A 45 21.15 -7.06 -11.68
C GLU A 45 20.86 -7.84 -10.39
N GLN A 46 20.13 -7.24 -9.45
CA GLN A 46 19.78 -7.91 -8.20
C GLN A 46 18.73 -9.00 -8.41
N ALA A 47 17.79 -8.82 -9.33
CA ALA A 47 16.78 -9.81 -9.67
C ALA A 47 17.41 -11.09 -10.22
N ALA A 48 18.47 -10.98 -11.03
CA ALA A 48 19.20 -12.16 -11.50
C ALA A 48 19.80 -12.97 -10.31
N LYS A 49 20.45 -12.28 -9.36
CA LYS A 49 21.04 -12.92 -8.17
C LYS A 49 20.01 -13.47 -7.19
N ILE A 50 18.86 -12.78 -7.06
CA ILE A 50 17.76 -13.18 -6.19
C ILE A 50 16.96 -14.33 -6.82
N GLY A 51 16.78 -14.36 -8.13
CA GLY A 51 16.04 -15.41 -8.83
C GLY A 51 16.62 -16.80 -8.56
N ASP A 52 17.94 -16.94 -8.61
CA ASP A 52 18.63 -18.21 -8.35
C ASP A 52 18.51 -18.63 -6.88
N LYS A 53 18.62 -17.70 -5.93
CA LYS A 53 18.44 -17.98 -4.49
C LYS A 53 16.98 -18.25 -4.11
N ALA A 54 16.05 -17.54 -4.72
CA ALA A 54 14.62 -17.67 -4.47
C ALA A 54 14.10 -19.04 -4.89
N LYS A 55 14.62 -19.60 -5.99
CA LYS A 55 14.24 -20.94 -6.47
C LYS A 55 14.54 -22.04 -5.43
N SER A 56 15.70 -21.98 -4.78
CA SER A 56 16.06 -22.93 -3.72
C SER A 56 15.23 -22.74 -2.44
N VAL A 57 15.09 -21.50 -1.99
CA VAL A 57 14.31 -21.19 -0.77
C VAL A 57 12.83 -21.54 -0.92
N ALA A 58 12.23 -21.26 -2.09
CA ALA A 58 10.83 -21.56 -2.36
C ALA A 58 10.54 -23.06 -2.35
N THR A 59 11.45 -23.88 -2.88
CA THR A 59 11.29 -25.34 -2.95
C THR A 59 11.38 -25.98 -1.56
N ASP A 60 12.31 -25.53 -0.72
CA ASP A 60 12.57 -26.14 0.59
C ASP A 60 11.62 -25.65 1.70
N THR A 61 11.13 -24.41 1.59
CA THR A 61 10.32 -23.76 2.63
C THR A 61 8.81 -23.89 2.35
N GLY A 62 8.41 -23.94 1.07
CA GLY A 62 7.00 -23.98 0.66
C GLY A 62 6.23 -25.17 1.25
N MET A 63 6.86 -26.34 1.30
CA MET A 63 6.23 -27.57 1.83
C MET A 63 5.98 -27.53 3.35
N LYS A 64 6.74 -26.73 4.11
CA LYS A 64 6.58 -26.64 5.57
C LYS A 64 5.54 -25.59 5.98
N ILE A 65 5.40 -24.55 5.17
CA ILE A 65 4.47 -23.45 5.42
C ILE A 65 3.02 -23.88 5.17
N GLU A 66 2.76 -24.69 4.14
CA GLU A 66 1.39 -25.10 3.78
C GLU A 66 0.68 -25.83 4.94
N ASN A 67 1.40 -26.71 5.65
CA ASN A 67 0.85 -27.45 6.80
C ASN A 67 0.58 -26.58 8.03
N LEU A 68 1.39 -25.55 8.28
CA LEU A 68 1.22 -24.64 9.42
C LEU A 68 0.05 -23.67 9.21
N ILE A 69 -0.17 -23.27 7.95
CA ILE A 69 -1.22 -22.32 7.61
C ILE A 69 -2.59 -22.98 7.71
N ASP A 70 -2.74 -24.24 7.29
CA ASP A 70 -4.03 -24.93 7.33
C ASP A 70 -4.61 -25.04 8.75
N GLU A 71 -3.75 -25.18 9.76
CA GLU A 71 -4.13 -25.24 11.18
C GLU A 71 -4.54 -23.87 11.77
N GLN A 72 -4.02 -22.76 11.22
CA GLN A 72 -4.28 -21.39 11.71
C GLN A 72 -5.41 -20.65 10.96
N ARG A 73 -5.98 -21.25 9.91
CA ARG A 73 -7.01 -20.64 9.06
C ARG A 73 -8.25 -20.14 9.81
N ALA A 74 -8.80 -20.98 10.70
CA ALA A 74 -10.02 -20.64 11.43
C ALA A 74 -9.83 -19.42 12.33
N SER A 75 -8.65 -19.30 12.96
CA SER A 75 -8.29 -18.16 13.81
C SER A 75 -8.05 -16.88 13.00
N GLY A 76 -7.52 -17.01 11.77
CA GLY A 76 -7.27 -15.86 10.89
C GLY A 76 -8.56 -15.22 10.36
N ALA A 77 -9.57 -16.01 10.00
CA ALA A 77 -10.84 -15.50 9.49
C ALA A 77 -11.56 -14.59 10.51
N SER A 78 -11.56 -14.97 11.79
CA SER A 78 -12.15 -14.16 12.87
C SER A 78 -11.42 -12.82 13.08
N TYR A 79 -10.09 -12.81 12.90
CA TYR A 79 -9.31 -11.57 12.99
C TYR A 79 -9.62 -10.62 11.82
N LEU A 80 -9.76 -11.15 10.60
CA LEU A 80 -10.13 -10.36 9.42
C LEU A 80 -11.54 -9.78 9.53
N GLN A 81 -12.50 -10.52 10.08
CA GLN A 81 -13.84 -10.00 10.37
C GLN A 81 -13.78 -8.80 11.32
N ASN A 82 -13.01 -8.91 12.41
CA ASN A 82 -12.85 -7.82 13.37
C ASN A 82 -12.18 -6.58 12.75
N VAL A 83 -11.25 -6.76 11.81
CA VAL A 83 -10.67 -5.64 11.04
C VAL A 83 -11.69 -5.02 10.08
N ALA A 84 -12.48 -5.83 9.39
CA ALA A 84 -13.55 -5.34 8.51
C ALA A 84 -14.57 -4.50 9.30
N ASP A 85 -14.98 -4.97 10.49
CA ASP A 85 -15.90 -4.26 11.37
C ASP A 85 -15.33 -2.89 11.82
N LEU A 86 -14.04 -2.84 12.17
CA LEU A 86 -13.36 -1.58 12.52
C LEU A 86 -13.27 -0.61 11.33
N VAL A 87 -13.03 -1.13 10.12
CA VAL A 87 -12.98 -0.31 8.90
C VAL A 87 -14.38 0.20 8.53
N HIS A 88 -15.42 -0.63 8.69
CA HIS A 88 -16.81 -0.22 8.49
C HIS A 88 -17.19 0.91 9.47
N GLN A 89 -16.83 0.73 10.75
CA GLN A 89 -17.08 1.72 11.77
C GLN A 89 -16.31 3.03 11.51
N ALA A 90 -15.08 2.96 10.98
CA ALA A 90 -14.34 4.14 10.54
C ALA A 90 -14.98 4.79 9.31
N ALA A 91 -15.46 4.00 8.34
CA ALA A 91 -16.15 4.50 7.16
C ALA A 91 -17.40 5.33 7.53
N ASP A 92 -18.19 4.84 8.49
CA ASP A 92 -19.38 5.52 9.00
C ASP A 92 -19.06 6.88 9.65
N VAL A 93 -17.85 7.02 10.23
CA VAL A 93 -17.35 8.28 10.79
C VAL A 93 -16.94 9.25 9.66
N PHE A 94 -16.28 8.74 8.62
CA PHE A 94 -15.81 9.53 7.48
C PHE A 94 -16.93 9.95 6.51
N ASP A 95 -18.03 9.20 6.43
CA ASP A 95 -19.19 9.53 5.59
C ASP A 95 -19.84 10.87 5.98
N LYS A 96 -19.68 11.28 7.25
CA LYS A 96 -20.17 12.58 7.75
C LYS A 96 -19.25 13.76 7.44
N GLU A 97 -17.98 13.52 7.16
CA GLU A 97 -16.98 14.58 6.97
C GLU A 97 -16.53 14.76 5.51
N ILE A 98 -16.45 13.69 4.72
CA ILE A 98 -15.98 13.74 3.32
C ILE A 98 -16.78 12.77 2.43
N PRO A 99 -17.92 13.21 1.84
CA PRO A 99 -18.80 12.36 1.02
C PRO A 99 -18.12 11.80 -0.25
N GLN A 100 -17.08 12.46 -0.74
CA GLN A 100 -16.30 12.01 -1.90
C GLN A 100 -15.36 10.84 -1.53
N ALA A 101 -14.91 10.77 -0.28
CA ALA A 101 -14.04 9.70 0.20
C ALA A 101 -14.85 8.45 0.58
N SER A 102 -16.09 8.62 1.05
CA SER A 102 -16.92 7.50 1.50
C SER A 102 -17.15 6.45 0.42
N ARG A 103 -17.35 6.86 -0.84
CA ARG A 103 -17.49 5.91 -1.96
C ARG A 103 -16.25 5.02 -2.14
N TYR A 104 -15.05 5.57 -1.99
CA TYR A 104 -13.81 4.79 -2.09
C TYR A 104 -13.61 3.90 -0.86
N ILE A 105 -13.99 4.37 0.32
CA ILE A 105 -13.89 3.60 1.57
C ILE A 105 -14.89 2.43 1.55
N HIS A 106 -16.14 2.65 1.11
CA HIS A 106 -17.11 1.57 0.93
C HIS A 106 -16.65 0.54 -0.08
N GLN A 107 -16.06 0.99 -1.20
CA GLN A 107 -15.51 0.08 -2.19
C GLN A 107 -14.36 -0.75 -1.58
N ALA A 108 -13.50 -0.14 -0.76
CA ALA A 108 -12.45 -0.86 -0.04
C ALA A 108 -13.03 -1.86 0.96
N ALA A 109 -14.05 -1.49 1.73
CA ALA A 109 -14.73 -2.38 2.68
C ALA A 109 -15.33 -3.61 1.98
N GLN A 110 -16.02 -3.42 0.84
CA GLN A 110 -16.55 -4.54 0.04
C GLN A 110 -15.45 -5.48 -0.47
N GLN A 111 -14.29 -4.94 -0.85
CA GLN A 111 -13.13 -5.77 -1.20
C GLN A 111 -12.61 -6.56 0.01
N ILE A 112 -12.58 -5.97 1.21
CA ILE A 112 -12.16 -6.65 2.43
C ILE A 112 -13.10 -7.82 2.77
N ASP A 113 -14.41 -7.64 2.66
CA ASP A 113 -15.41 -8.71 2.88
C ASP A 113 -15.19 -9.88 1.91
N THR A 114 -14.94 -9.56 0.64
CA THR A 114 -14.66 -10.57 -0.39
C THR A 114 -13.39 -11.37 -0.06
N VAL A 115 -12.37 -10.70 0.47
CA VAL A 115 -11.11 -11.34 0.89
C VAL A 115 -11.34 -12.22 2.13
N ALA A 116 -12.11 -11.76 3.13
CA ALA A 116 -12.42 -12.53 4.32
C ALA A 116 -13.16 -13.83 3.99
N GLU A 117 -14.16 -13.77 3.10
CA GLU A 117 -14.90 -14.95 2.64
C GLU A 117 -14.00 -15.92 1.85
N THR A 118 -13.10 -15.38 1.03
CA THR A 118 -12.12 -16.16 0.28
C THR A 118 -11.15 -16.90 1.20
N VAL A 119 -10.66 -16.25 2.27
CA VAL A 119 -9.75 -16.86 3.26
C VAL A 119 -10.44 -17.99 4.03
N ARG A 120 -11.75 -17.86 4.29
CA ARG A 120 -12.55 -18.85 5.01
C ARG A 120 -12.84 -20.11 4.19
N THR A 121 -13.08 -19.95 2.89
CA THR A 121 -13.64 -21.03 2.05
C THR A 121 -12.63 -21.67 1.10
N ARG A 122 -11.56 -20.96 0.70
CA ARG A 122 -10.63 -21.47 -0.33
C ARG A 122 -9.46 -22.26 0.24
N ARG A 123 -8.93 -23.17 -0.57
CA ARG A 123 -7.69 -23.92 -0.28
C ARG A 123 -6.45 -23.07 -0.58
N MET A 124 -5.33 -23.33 0.09
CA MET A 124 -4.14 -22.45 0.02
C MET A 124 -3.59 -22.37 -1.40
N ARG A 125 -3.80 -23.44 -2.17
CA ARG A 125 -3.45 -23.54 -3.59
C ARG A 125 -4.17 -22.54 -4.48
N GLU A 126 -5.43 -22.26 -4.20
CA GLU A 126 -6.23 -21.28 -4.96
C GLU A 126 -5.78 -19.86 -4.62
N VAL A 127 -5.51 -19.58 -3.34
CA VAL A 127 -4.97 -18.27 -2.90
C VAL A 127 -3.61 -17.99 -3.53
N ALA A 128 -2.72 -19.00 -3.58
CA ALA A 128 -1.42 -18.86 -4.24
C ALA A 128 -1.56 -18.55 -5.74
N HIS A 129 -2.56 -19.14 -6.41
CA HIS A 129 -2.85 -18.87 -7.81
C HIS A 129 -3.36 -17.44 -8.03
N ASP A 130 -4.28 -16.97 -7.18
CA ASP A 130 -4.82 -15.61 -7.25
C ASP A 130 -3.73 -14.54 -7.02
N VAL A 131 -2.82 -14.77 -6.07
CA VAL A 131 -1.66 -13.90 -5.82
C VAL A 131 -0.72 -13.88 -7.04
N GLN A 132 -0.47 -15.04 -7.65
CA GLN A 132 0.36 -15.14 -8.84
C GLN A 132 -0.25 -14.39 -10.03
N ASP A 133 -1.56 -14.44 -10.17
CA ASP A 133 -2.29 -13.73 -11.22
C ASP A 133 -2.34 -12.22 -10.97
N LEU A 134 -2.49 -11.79 -9.72
CA LEU A 134 -2.35 -10.37 -9.34
C LEU A 134 -0.95 -9.85 -9.68
N ALA A 135 0.10 -10.60 -9.32
CA ALA A 135 1.49 -10.23 -9.61
C ALA A 135 1.75 -10.07 -11.11
N ARG A 136 1.13 -10.91 -11.94
CA ARG A 136 1.24 -10.85 -13.41
C ARG A 136 0.40 -9.74 -14.02
N ARG A 137 -0.83 -9.54 -13.55
CA ARG A 137 -1.77 -8.53 -14.09
C ARG A 137 -1.42 -7.11 -13.65
N GLN A 138 -1.01 -6.94 -12.41
CA GLN A 138 -0.78 -5.66 -11.76
C GLN A 138 0.54 -5.65 -10.97
N PRO A 139 1.69 -5.71 -11.66
CA PRO A 139 3.00 -5.78 -11.00
C PRO A 139 3.24 -4.59 -10.05
N ALA A 140 2.75 -3.39 -10.40
CA ALA A 140 2.87 -2.21 -9.55
C ALA A 140 2.17 -2.37 -8.19
N LEU A 141 0.96 -2.94 -8.15
CA LEU A 141 0.24 -3.16 -6.89
C LEU A 141 0.90 -4.26 -6.06
N PHE A 142 1.35 -5.34 -6.71
CA PHE A 142 2.03 -6.43 -6.02
C PHE A 142 3.32 -5.95 -5.35
N PHE A 143 4.22 -5.29 -6.10
CA PHE A 143 5.47 -4.78 -5.54
C PHE A 143 5.23 -3.63 -4.56
N GLY A 144 4.28 -2.75 -4.82
CA GLY A 144 3.90 -1.68 -3.90
C GLY A 144 3.40 -2.22 -2.55
N GLY A 145 2.49 -3.20 -2.60
CA GLY A 145 1.99 -3.89 -1.41
C GLY A 145 3.09 -4.65 -0.66
N ALA A 146 3.94 -5.39 -1.37
CA ALA A 146 5.05 -6.12 -0.77
C ALA A 146 6.04 -5.19 -0.05
N LEU A 147 6.35 -4.03 -0.63
CA LEU A 147 7.21 -3.03 0.00
C LEU A 147 6.57 -2.44 1.27
N LEU A 148 5.27 -2.10 1.22
CA LEU A 148 4.53 -1.60 2.38
C LEU A 148 4.49 -2.63 3.51
N LEU A 149 4.18 -3.90 3.19
CA LEU A 149 4.17 -5.00 4.16
C LEU A 149 5.57 -5.23 4.75
N GLY A 150 6.62 -5.22 3.93
CA GLY A 150 8.00 -5.35 4.38
C GLY A 150 8.42 -4.21 5.32
N PHE A 151 8.06 -2.97 4.98
CA PHE A 151 8.31 -1.81 5.85
C PHE A 151 7.53 -1.91 7.16
N ALA A 152 6.25 -2.27 7.13
CA ALA A 152 5.43 -2.46 8.32
C ALA A 152 6.03 -3.54 9.23
N ALA A 153 6.48 -4.66 8.67
CA ALA A 153 7.17 -5.72 9.41
C ALA A 153 8.44 -5.20 10.10
N VAL A 154 9.29 -4.45 9.39
CA VAL A 154 10.48 -3.82 9.97
C VAL A 154 10.11 -2.82 11.06
N ARG A 155 9.05 -2.04 10.86
CA ARG A 155 8.59 -1.02 11.81
C ARG A 155 8.04 -1.61 13.10
N VAL A 156 7.38 -2.77 13.03
CA VAL A 156 6.94 -3.53 14.21
C VAL A 156 8.13 -4.19 14.88
N PHE A 157 9.01 -4.85 14.12
CA PHE A 157 10.20 -5.50 14.66
C PHE A 157 11.12 -4.52 15.39
N LYS A 158 11.36 -3.34 14.80
CA LYS A 158 12.16 -2.26 15.40
C LYS A 158 11.46 -1.56 16.58
N ALA A 159 10.13 -1.67 16.68
CA ALA A 159 9.36 -1.16 17.80
C ALA A 159 9.02 -2.21 18.85
N GLY A 160 9.70 -3.37 18.81
CA GLY A 160 9.70 -4.32 19.92
C GLY A 160 10.02 -3.60 21.25
N PRO A 161 9.44 -4.06 22.36
CA PRO A 161 9.20 -3.25 23.54
C PRO A 161 10.50 -2.63 24.03
N SER A 162 10.59 -1.31 23.91
CA SER A 162 11.41 -0.55 24.85
C SER A 162 10.75 -0.79 26.19
N GLN A 163 11.28 -1.78 26.90
CA GLN A 163 10.97 -2.03 28.29
C GLN A 163 11.37 -0.74 28.99
N SER A 164 10.41 0.18 29.10
CA SER A 164 10.47 1.25 30.07
C SER A 164 10.43 0.53 31.40
N SER A 165 11.62 0.16 31.88
CA SER A 165 11.89 -0.06 33.28
C SER A 165 11.42 1.20 33.96
N GLN A 166 10.17 1.17 34.36
CA GLN A 166 9.59 2.07 35.32
C GLN A 166 10.24 1.64 36.63
N GLU A 167 11.46 2.15 36.83
CA GLU A 167 12.11 2.21 38.12
C GLU A 167 11.26 3.16 38.96
N ASN A 168 10.18 2.57 39.49
CA ASN A 168 9.47 3.12 40.62
C ASN A 168 10.41 3.00 41.82
N GLU A 169 11.41 3.86 41.87
CA GLU A 169 12.10 4.13 43.12
C GLU A 169 11.22 5.07 43.95
N TYR A 170 10.30 4.41 44.64
CA TYR A 170 9.54 4.94 45.76
C TYR A 170 10.46 4.87 46.99
N GLY A 171 10.79 6.03 47.57
CA GLY A 171 11.36 6.12 48.92
C GLY A 171 12.50 7.13 49.02
N GLY A 172 12.47 8.15 49.87
CA GLY A 172 11.48 8.47 50.89
C GLY A 172 11.88 9.72 51.67
N GLN A 173 10.85 10.29 52.29
CA GLN A 173 10.81 11.08 53.53
C GLN A 173 11.53 12.43 53.56
#